data_AF-W0J619-F1
#
_entry.id   AF-W0J619-F1
#
_cell.length_a   1.000
_cell.length_b   1.000
_cell.length_c   1.000
_cell.angle_alpha   90.00
_cell.angle_beta   90.00
_cell.angle_gamma   90.00
#
_symmetry.space_group_name_H-M   'P 1'
#
loop_
_entity.id
_entity.type
_entity.pdbx_description
1 polymer ?
#
loop_
_entity_poly.entity_id
_entity_poly.type
_entity_poly.pdbx_seq_one_letter_code
_entity_poly.pdbx_strand_id
1 'polypeptide(L)'
;MNLPFPFPIFLAPFLILFEALQLVAAERYLGARQAETGIDPRDMPLSEIRAFLWSAGIICTWLWMLSSLLFEPGRTQVVAMLLASMVGYSLRRNCSRRWVLPIMTGEAAVRIGMLMSLLTIAWRSI
;
A
#
# COMPACT_ATOMS: atom_id res chain seq x y z
N MET A 1 8.89 22.78 -22.18
CA MET A 1 7.67 22.48 -21.39
C MET A 1 8.15 21.73 -20.16
N ASN A 2 8.55 22.45 -19.11
CA ASN A 2 9.08 21.83 -17.90
C ASN A 2 7.88 21.37 -17.09
N LEU A 3 7.63 20.06 -17.02
CA LEU A 3 6.68 19.52 -16.07
C LEU A 3 7.19 19.87 -14.67
N PRO A 4 6.47 20.68 -13.87
CA PRO A 4 6.92 21.06 -12.53
C PRO A 4 6.99 19.86 -11.57
N PHE A 5 6.44 18.71 -11.96
CA PHE A 5 6.38 17.49 -11.17
C PHE A 5 6.92 16.27 -11.92
N PRO A 6 7.61 15.36 -11.22
CA PRO A 6 8.18 14.16 -11.81
C PRO A 6 7.08 13.20 -12.29
N PHE A 7 7.30 12.58 -13.46
CA PHE A 7 6.44 11.57 -14.08
C PHE A 7 5.87 10.51 -13.11
N PRO A 8 6.62 10.03 -12.09
CA PRO A 8 6.11 9.15 -11.03
C PRO A 8 4.75 9.53 -10.42
N ILE A 9 4.39 10.81 -10.32
CA ILE A 9 3.15 11.22 -9.64
C ILE A 9 1.90 10.80 -10.40
N PHE A 10 1.97 10.65 -11.72
CA PHE A 10 0.85 10.15 -12.51
C PHE A 10 0.48 8.69 -12.20
N LEU A 11 1.36 7.94 -11.51
CA LEU A 11 1.04 6.61 -11.02
C LEU A 11 0.21 6.62 -9.72
N ALA A 12 0.13 7.75 -9.01
CA ALA A 12 -0.59 7.85 -7.74
C ALA A 12 -2.05 7.29 -7.77
N PRO A 13 -2.91 7.58 -8.77
CA PRO A 13 -4.24 7.00 -8.81
C PRO A 13 -4.24 5.47 -8.97
N PHE A 14 -3.30 4.91 -9.73
CA PHE A 14 -3.13 3.47 -9.86
C PHE A 14 -2.66 2.83 -8.55
N LEU A 15 -1.78 3.52 -7.82
CA LEU A 15 -1.32 3.08 -6.49
C LEU A 15 -2.45 3.11 -5.46
N ILE A 16 -3.31 4.14 -5.47
CA ILE A 16 -4.50 4.17 -4.60
C ILE A 16 -5.42 2.98 -4.91
N LEU A 17 -5.67 2.70 -6.19
CA LEU A 17 -6.47 1.55 -6.59
C LEU A 17 -5.84 0.24 -6.14
N PHE A 18 -4.52 0.10 -6.28
CA PHE A 18 -3.78 -1.07 -5.82
C PHE A 18 -3.90 -1.28 -4.30
N GLU A 19 -3.71 -0.22 -3.49
CA GLU A 19 -3.89 -0.26 -2.03
C GLU A 19 -5.33 -0.66 -1.64
N ALA A 20 -6.34 -0.14 -2.33
CA ALA A 20 -7.73 -0.51 -2.11
C ALA A 20 -7.98 -2.00 -2.43
N LEU A 21 -7.42 -2.51 -3.53
CA LEU A 21 -7.52 -3.92 -3.88
C LEU A 21 -6.80 -4.83 -2.87
N GLN A 22 -5.66 -4.38 -2.31
CA GLN A 22 -4.98 -5.09 -1.23
C GLN A 22 -5.86 -5.19 0.02
N LEU A 23 -6.59 -4.13 0.39
CA LEU A 23 -7.51 -4.15 1.51
C LEU A 23 -8.71 -5.07 1.27
N VAL A 24 -9.30 -5.03 0.08
CA VAL A 24 -10.40 -5.94 -0.27
C VAL A 24 -9.92 -7.39 -0.23
N ALA A 25 -8.70 -7.67 -0.70
CA ALA A 25 -8.11 -9.00 -0.57
C ALA A 25 -7.86 -9.36 0.90
N ALA A 26 -7.29 -8.45 1.70
CA ALA A 26 -7.03 -8.68 3.11
C ALA A 26 -8.32 -9.00 3.88
N GLU A 27 -9.40 -8.26 3.64
CA GLU A 27 -10.72 -8.53 4.23
C GLU A 27 -11.25 -9.90 3.80
N ARG A 28 -11.04 -10.30 2.54
CA ARG A 28 -11.49 -11.61 2.04
C ARG A 28 -10.75 -12.80 2.63
N TYR A 29 -9.51 -12.63 3.09
CA TYR A 29 -8.69 -13.73 3.64
C TYR A 29 -8.56 -13.67 5.16
N LEU A 30 -8.64 -12.50 5.76
CA LEU A 30 -8.39 -12.23 7.19
C LEU A 30 -9.57 -11.55 7.89
N GLY A 31 -10.71 -11.40 7.20
CA GLY A 31 -11.91 -10.75 7.71
C GLY A 31 -12.48 -11.42 8.94
N ALA A 32 -13.38 -10.72 9.63
CA ALA A 32 -14.04 -11.20 10.84
C ALA A 32 -14.69 -12.59 10.65
N ARG A 33 -15.26 -12.84 9.46
CA ARG A 33 -15.86 -14.13 9.11
C ARG A 33 -14.86 -15.28 9.11
N GLN A 34 -13.63 -15.07 8.61
CA GLN A 34 -12.57 -16.08 8.65
C GLN A 34 -11.98 -16.24 10.06
N ALA A 35 -11.87 -15.15 10.82
CA ALA A 35 -11.38 -15.19 12.19
C ALA A 35 -12.29 -16.05 13.09
N GLU A 36 -13.59 -16.07 12.84
CA GLU A 36 -14.57 -16.90 13.55
C GLU A 36 -14.55 -18.38 13.11
N THR A 37 -14.22 -18.67 11.84
CA THR A 37 -14.21 -20.05 11.33
C THR A 37 -12.96 -20.83 11.72
N GLY A 38 -11.89 -20.16 12.18
CA GLY A 38 -10.64 -20.80 12.61
C GLY A 38 -9.87 -21.54 11.50
N ILE A 39 -10.35 -21.46 10.26
CA ILE A 39 -9.66 -21.99 9.08
C ILE A 39 -8.33 -21.24 8.95
N ASP A 40 -7.23 -21.94 8.69
CA ASP A 40 -5.95 -21.29 8.45
C ASP A 40 -5.95 -20.66 7.03
N PRO A 41 -5.81 -19.33 6.86
CA PRO A 41 -5.66 -18.71 5.54
C PRO A 41 -4.53 -19.25 4.67
N ARG A 42 -3.60 -20.05 5.21
CA ARG A 42 -2.56 -20.75 4.43
C ARG A 42 -3.12 -21.92 3.63
N ASP A 43 -4.25 -22.47 4.05
CA ASP A 43 -4.92 -23.58 3.36
C ASP A 43 -5.89 -23.07 2.28
N MET A 44 -6.07 -21.75 2.17
CA MET A 44 -6.91 -21.16 1.13
C MET A 44 -6.16 -21.14 -0.21
N PRO A 45 -6.71 -21.74 -1.28
CA PRO A 45 -6.06 -21.74 -2.58
C PRO A 45 -5.98 -20.32 -3.12
N LEU A 46 -4.75 -19.78 -3.20
CA LEU A 46 -4.46 -18.56 -3.94
C LEU A 46 -3.91 -18.95 -5.31
N SER A 47 -4.52 -18.46 -6.39
CA SER A 47 -4.00 -18.74 -7.72
C SER A 47 -2.60 -18.15 -7.89
N GLU A 48 -1.71 -18.90 -8.53
CA GLU A 48 -0.31 -18.52 -8.74
C GLU A 48 -0.18 -17.16 -9.44
N ILE A 49 -1.03 -16.91 -10.45
CA ILE A 49 -1.09 -15.64 -11.16
C ILE A 49 -1.39 -14.47 -10.21
N ARG A 50 -2.34 -14.64 -9.27
CA ARG A 50 -2.66 -13.59 -8.29
C ARG A 50 -1.52 -13.37 -7.31
N ALA A 51 -0.88 -14.45 -6.84
CA ALA A 51 0.28 -14.35 -5.96
C ALA A 51 1.44 -13.60 -6.64
N PHE A 52 1.69 -13.88 -7.92
CA PHE A 52 2.68 -13.18 -8.73
C PHE A 52 2.33 -11.69 -8.91
N LEU A 53 1.12 -11.38 -9.38
CA LEU A 53 0.64 -9.99 -9.57
C LEU A 53 0.73 -9.17 -8.28
N TRP A 54 0.38 -9.75 -7.14
CA TRP A 54 0.50 -9.10 -5.83
C TRP A 54 1.93 -8.87 -5.40
N SER A 55 2.80 -9.87 -5.54
CA SER A 55 4.21 -9.74 -5.20
C SER A 55 4.90 -8.69 -6.08
N ALA A 56 4.65 -8.75 -7.39
CA ALA A 56 5.16 -7.79 -8.36
C ALA A 56 4.64 -6.37 -8.07
N GLY A 57 3.34 -6.22 -7.80
CA GLY A 57 2.74 -4.94 -7.46
C GLY A 57 3.35 -4.31 -6.20
N ILE A 58 3.57 -5.11 -5.14
CA ILE A 58 4.24 -4.64 -3.92
C ILE A 58 5.66 -4.16 -4.24
N ILE A 59 6.44 -4.97 -4.97
CA ILE A 59 7.82 -4.60 -5.34
C ILE A 59 7.83 -3.33 -6.17
N CYS A 60 6.94 -3.20 -7.15
CA CYS A 60 6.79 -1.99 -7.97
C CYS A 60 6.45 -0.76 -7.12
N THR A 61 5.56 -0.88 -6.12
CA THR A 61 5.25 0.22 -5.20
C THR A 61 6.45 0.63 -4.36
N TRP A 62 7.25 -0.33 -3.88
CA TRP A 62 8.50 -0.03 -3.17
C TRP A 62 9.53 0.66 -4.06
N LEU A 63 9.74 0.16 -5.28
CA LEU A 63 10.63 0.80 -6.26
C LEU A 63 10.15 2.21 -6.62
N TRP A 64 8.84 2.40 -6.73
CA TRP A 64 8.24 3.70 -6.96
C TRP A 64 8.49 4.66 -5.79
N MET A 65 8.30 4.21 -4.54
CA MET A 65 8.60 5.04 -3.37
C MET A 65 10.10 5.40 -3.30
N LEU A 66 10.99 4.44 -3.51
CA LEU A 66 12.44 4.67 -3.49
C LEU A 66 12.90 5.63 -4.59
N SER A 67 12.40 5.47 -5.82
CA SER A 67 12.70 6.39 -6.92
C SER A 67 12.10 7.77 -6.70
N SER A 68 10.94 7.87 -6.05
CA SER A 68 10.30 9.15 -5.74
C SER A 68 11.08 9.99 -4.72
N LEU A 69 11.95 9.38 -3.91
CA LEU A 69 12.85 10.12 -3.00
C LEU A 69 13.90 10.97 -3.71
N LEU A 70 14.18 10.69 -4.99
CA LEU A 70 15.11 11.46 -5.81
C LEU A 70 14.56 12.83 -6.21
N PHE A 71 13.27 13.06 -6.01
CA PHE A 71 12.60 14.31 -6.36
C PHE A 71 12.23 15.08 -5.08
N GLU A 72 12.45 16.40 -5.09
CA GLU A 72 12.06 17.29 -3.99
C GLU A 72 10.54 17.38 -3.74
N PRO A 73 9.67 17.50 -4.77
CA PRO A 73 8.24 17.64 -4.52
C PRO A 73 7.66 16.38 -3.89
N GLY A 74 7.07 16.52 -2.70
CA GLY A 74 6.35 15.42 -2.07
C GLY A 74 7.23 14.41 -1.32
N ARG A 75 8.53 14.67 -1.17
CA ARG A 75 9.47 13.77 -0.50
C ARG A 75 9.03 13.39 0.92
N THR A 76 8.49 14.36 1.68
CA THR A 76 8.02 14.13 3.05
C THR A 76 6.89 13.10 3.11
N GLN A 77 5.94 13.17 2.17
CA GLN A 77 4.83 12.22 2.05
C GLN A 77 5.35 10.81 1.73
N VAL A 78 6.30 10.71 0.79
CA VAL A 78 6.92 9.43 0.41
C VAL A 78 7.69 8.82 1.58
N VAL A 79 8.44 9.63 2.34
CA VAL A 79 9.12 9.17 3.56
C VAL A 79 8.12 8.68 4.60
N ALA A 80 7.01 9.39 4.81
CA ALA A 80 5.95 8.97 5.73
C ALA A 80 5.33 7.62 5.30
N MET A 81 5.11 7.42 4.00
CA MET A 81 4.64 6.14 3.45
C MET A 81 5.64 4.99 3.71
N LEU A 82 6.93 5.22 3.46
CA LEU A 82 7.98 4.22 3.71
C LEU A 82 8.04 3.83 5.19
N LEU A 83 8.00 4.82 6.10
CA LEU A 83 7.97 4.57 7.53
C LEU A 83 6.71 3.79 7.94
N ALA A 84 5.55 4.16 7.41
CA ALA A 84 4.30 3.43 7.67
C ALA A 84 4.39 1.96 7.21
N SER A 85 4.99 1.70 6.03
CA SER A 85 5.20 0.33 5.54
C SER A 85 6.19 -0.46 6.38
N MET A 86 7.29 0.14 6.84
CA MET A 86 8.25 -0.51 7.73
C MET A 86 7.65 -0.85 9.10
N VAL A 87 6.93 0.11 9.69
CA VAL A 87 6.22 -0.08 10.96
C VAL A 87 5.13 -1.14 10.81
N GLY A 88 4.33 -1.07 9.75
CA GLY A 88 3.29 -2.06 9.44
C GLY A 88 3.86 -3.47 9.27
N TYR A 89 5.00 -3.61 8.57
CA TYR A 89 5.70 -4.89 8.45
C TYR A 89 6.18 -5.43 9.80
N SER A 90 6.82 -4.59 10.62
CA SER A 90 7.32 -4.97 11.96
C SER A 90 6.17 -5.42 12.88
N LEU A 91 5.06 -4.69 12.87
CA LEU A 91 3.87 -5.03 13.66
C LEU A 91 3.27 -6.35 13.18
N ARG A 92 3.03 -6.53 11.88
CA ARG A 92 2.47 -7.78 11.33
C ARG A 92 3.31 -9.02 11.66
N ARG A 93 4.64 -8.87 11.80
CA ARG A 93 5.53 -9.97 12.18
C ARG A 93 5.40 -10.39 13.66
N ASN A 94 5.04 -9.46 14.55
CA ASN A 94 5.03 -9.68 16.00
C ASN A 94 3.62 -9.81 16.59
N CYS A 95 2.57 -9.56 15.81
CA CYS A 95 1.19 -9.58 16.29
C CYS A 95 0.50 -10.94 16.05
N SER A 96 -0.47 -11.26 16.92
CA SER A 96 -1.41 -12.36 16.67
C SER A 96 -2.23 -12.09 15.40
N ARG A 97 -2.60 -13.15 14.68
CA ARG A 97 -3.29 -13.10 13.38
C ARG A 97 -4.53 -12.21 13.36
N ARG A 98 -5.27 -12.15 14.47
CA ARG A 98 -6.46 -11.30 14.66
C ARG A 98 -6.20 -9.79 14.51
N TRP A 99 -4.96 -9.35 14.73
CA TRP A 99 -4.57 -7.93 14.64
C TRP A 99 -4.01 -7.54 13.27
N VAL A 100 -3.73 -8.52 12.39
CA VAL A 100 -3.09 -8.28 11.10
C VAL A 100 -3.97 -7.41 10.21
N LEU A 101 -5.27 -7.68 10.14
CA LEU A 101 -6.22 -6.91 9.33
C LEU A 101 -6.32 -5.44 9.78
N PRO A 102 -6.58 -5.12 11.08
CA PRO A 102 -6.53 -3.73 11.56
C PRO A 102 -5.22 -3.00 11.24
N ILE A 103 -4.07 -3.68 11.39
CA ILE A 103 -2.76 -3.10 11.08
C ILE A 103 -2.63 -2.79 9.58
N MET A 104 -3.04 -3.73 8.71
CA MET A 104 -3.06 -3.51 7.26
C MET A 104 -3.96 -2.33 6.87
N THR A 105 -5.13 -2.22 7.49
CA THR A 105 -6.07 -1.11 7.26
C THR A 105 -5.47 0.22 7.68
N GLY A 106 -4.84 0.30 8.85
CA GLY A 106 -4.15 1.51 9.29
C GLY A 106 -3.00 1.92 8.37
N GLU A 107 -2.16 0.96 7.97
CA GLU A 107 -1.05 1.19 7.04
C GLU A 107 -1.53 1.67 5.66
N ALA A 108 -2.57 1.04 5.11
CA ALA A 108 -3.15 1.43 3.84
C ALA A 108 -3.83 2.81 3.92
N ALA A 109 -4.52 3.12 5.02
CA ALA A 109 -5.13 4.44 5.22
C ALA A 109 -4.08 5.56 5.21
N VAL A 110 -2.94 5.35 5.89
CA VAL A 110 -1.83 6.31 5.86
C VAL A 110 -1.28 6.46 4.44
N ARG A 111 -1.04 5.36 3.73
CA ARG A 111 -0.54 5.40 2.34
C ARG A 111 -1.49 6.09 1.38
N ILE A 112 -2.77 5.76 1.41
CA ILE A 112 -3.81 6.41 0.60
C ILE A 112 -3.89 7.90 0.94
N GLY A 113 -3.87 8.27 2.22
CA GLY A 113 -3.88 9.68 2.64
C GLY A 113 -2.67 10.47 2.11
N MET A 114 -1.48 9.88 2.15
CA MET A 114 -0.27 10.51 1.60
C MET A 114 -0.30 10.61 0.07
N LEU A 115 -0.81 9.60 -0.63
CA LEU A 115 -1.01 9.64 -2.08
C LEU A 115 -2.02 10.71 -2.49
N MET A 116 -3.12 10.87 -1.74
CA MET A 116 -4.09 11.94 -1.95
C MET A 116 -3.47 13.33 -1.70
N SER A 117 -2.61 13.46 -0.68
CA SER A 117 -1.85 14.69 -0.43
C SER A 117 -0.93 15.04 -1.60
N LEU A 118 -0.19 14.05 -2.14
CA LEU A 118 0.67 14.21 -3.31
C LEU A 118 -0.12 14.66 -4.55
N LEU A 119 -1.26 14.03 -4.82
CA LEU A 119 -2.17 14.42 -5.90
C LEU A 119 -2.69 15.85 -5.74
N THR A 120 -3.04 16.25 -4.51
CA THR A 120 -3.51 17.62 -4.23
C THR A 120 -2.41 18.65 -4.49
N ILE A 121 -1.16 18.36 -4.10
CA ILE A 121 -0.02 19.23 -4.35
C ILE A 121 0.24 19.36 -5.86
N ALA A 122 0.24 18.23 -6.57
CA ALA A 122 0.41 18.22 -8.01
C ALA A 122 -0.72 18.97 -8.73
N TRP A 123 -1.97 18.77 -8.31
CA TRP A 123 -3.12 19.50 -8.87
C TRP A 123 -3.02 21.01 -8.67
N ARG A 124 -2.60 21.48 -7.49
CA ARG A 124 -2.45 22.92 -7.20
C ARG A 124 -1.33 23.60 -7.98
N SER A 125 -0.46 22.83 -8.62
CA SER A 125 0.69 23.31 -9.37
C SER A 125 0.52 23.31 -10.88
N ILE A 126 -0.60 22.78 -11.37
CA ILE A 126 -1.06 22.84 -12.76
C ILE A 126 -1.81 24.17 -12.94
#